data_AF-A0A962WYU1-F1
#
_entry.id   AF-A0A962WYU1-F1
#
_cell.length_a   1.000
_cell.length_b   1.000
_cell.length_c   1.000
_cell.angle_alpha   90.00
_cell.angle_beta   90.00
_cell.angle_gamma   90.00
#
_symmetry.space_group_name_H-M   'P 1'
#
loop_
_entity.id
_entity.type
_entity.pdbx_description
1 polymer ?
#
loop_
_entity_poly.entity_id
_entity_poly.type
_entity_poly.pdbx_seq_one_letter_code
_entity_poly.pdbx_strand_id
1 'polypeptide(L)'
;MNVVSETDLDHAVHDPDGYEGTLGGLTRRQFLTYCTGVAATLGLSSLMGPRIAAAATAAARPPVIWLSAQECTGCTESLLRAYHPTVETLILDMISLDYHEALCAGAGHQAEAYRAKSMKENWGKFVLVVDGSIPTKNGGVYCMVAGKPILETVRETAEGAAAIIAIGSCASWGGVPSSDP
;
A
#
# COMPACT_ATOMS: atom_id res chain seq x y z
N MET A 1 25.08 -15.57 1.44
CA MET A 1 24.78 -16.99 1.65
C MET A 1 24.12 -17.08 3.01
N ASN A 2 22.79 -17.16 3.04
CA ASN A 2 21.99 -17.66 4.17
C ASN A 2 20.67 -18.09 3.55
N VAL A 3 20.59 -19.40 3.31
CA VAL A 3 19.38 -20.08 2.87
C VAL A 3 18.40 -19.94 4.03
N VAL A 4 17.26 -19.31 3.77
CA VAL A 4 16.15 -19.24 4.73
C VAL A 4 15.74 -20.68 5.03
N SER A 5 16.09 -21.16 6.22
CA SER A 5 15.77 -22.51 6.68
C SER A 5 14.29 -22.63 7.06
N GLU A 6 13.71 -23.82 6.93
CA GLU A 6 12.33 -24.13 7.32
C GLU A 6 11.94 -23.68 8.73
N THR A 7 12.92 -23.47 9.61
CA THR A 7 12.74 -22.99 11.00
C THR A 7 12.42 -21.50 11.14
N ASP A 8 12.66 -20.65 10.13
CA ASP A 8 12.31 -19.21 10.22
C ASP A 8 10.82 -18.94 9.94
N LEU A 9 10.11 -19.93 9.38
CA LEU A 9 8.65 -19.87 9.17
C LEU A 9 7.87 -20.04 10.49
N ASP A 10 8.49 -20.64 11.52
CA ASP A 10 7.84 -20.88 12.81
C ASP A 10 7.70 -19.59 13.64
N HIS A 11 8.50 -18.56 13.35
CA HIS A 11 8.44 -17.27 14.05
C HIS A 11 7.44 -16.26 13.46
N ALA A 12 6.81 -16.57 12.32
CA ALA A 12 5.74 -15.75 11.75
C ALA A 12 4.33 -16.10 12.30
N VAL A 13 4.25 -17.06 13.23
CA VAL A 13 3.00 -17.36 13.94
C VAL A 13 2.90 -16.43 15.14
N HIS A 14 2.44 -15.20 14.90
CA HIS A 14 2.06 -14.29 15.97
C HIS A 14 0.88 -14.93 16.72
N ASP A 15 1.17 -15.41 17.93
CA ASP A 15 0.23 -15.98 18.91
C ASP A 15 -0.79 -17.01 18.35
N PRO A 16 -0.41 -18.30 18.26
CA PRO A 16 -1.31 -19.35 17.82
C PRO A 16 -2.49 -19.62 18.74
N ASP A 17 -2.63 -18.95 19.90
CA ASP A 17 -3.75 -19.08 20.87
C ASP A 17 -4.67 -17.84 20.90
N GLY A 18 -4.30 -16.74 20.21
CA GLY A 18 -5.10 -15.50 20.12
C GLY A 18 -6.41 -15.61 19.30
N TYR A 19 -6.84 -16.82 18.92
CA TYR A 19 -8.00 -17.07 18.04
C TYR A 19 -9.30 -17.41 18.78
N GLU A 20 -9.29 -17.49 20.12
CA GLU A 20 -10.52 -17.64 20.92
C GLU A 20 -11.37 -16.36 20.80
N GLY A 21 -12.31 -16.36 19.85
CA GLY A 21 -13.36 -15.33 19.71
C GLY A 21 -13.36 -14.54 18.40
N THR A 22 -12.31 -14.60 17.59
CA THR A 22 -12.20 -13.85 16.32
C THR A 22 -12.75 -14.62 15.11
N LEU A 23 -12.79 -15.95 15.17
CA LEU A 23 -13.21 -16.85 14.07
C LEU A 23 -14.58 -17.50 14.31
N GLY A 24 -15.53 -16.78 14.92
CA GLY A 24 -16.91 -17.27 15.11
C GLY A 24 -17.02 -18.55 15.96
N GLY A 25 -16.06 -18.82 16.85
CA GLY A 25 -16.06 -19.97 17.76
C GLY A 25 -15.40 -21.25 17.23
N LEU A 26 -14.68 -21.20 16.09
CA LEU A 26 -13.91 -22.34 15.59
C LEU A 26 -12.64 -22.59 16.42
N THR A 27 -12.34 -23.86 16.68
CA THR A 27 -11.06 -24.28 17.26
C THR A 27 -9.93 -24.18 16.22
N ARG A 28 -8.67 -24.00 16.66
CA ARG A 28 -7.49 -23.94 15.76
C ARG A 28 -7.40 -25.14 14.82
N ARG A 29 -7.72 -26.35 15.30
CA ARG A 29 -7.73 -27.56 14.47
C ARG A 29 -8.79 -27.50 13.37
N GLN A 30 -9.99 -27.03 13.69
CA GLN A 30 -11.07 -26.88 12.70
C GLN A 30 -10.69 -25.85 11.64
N PHE A 31 -10.12 -24.71 12.07
CA PHE A 31 -9.66 -23.67 11.15
C PHE A 31 -8.55 -24.16 10.21
N LEU A 32 -7.50 -24.81 10.74
CA LEU A 32 -6.42 -25.36 9.92
C LEU A 32 -6.90 -26.45 8.96
N THR A 33 -7.86 -27.26 9.40
CA THR A 33 -8.49 -28.29 8.55
C THR A 33 -9.27 -27.64 7.39
N TYR A 34 -10.00 -26.56 7.67
CA TYR A 34 -10.70 -25.77 6.66
C TYR A 34 -9.72 -25.18 5.64
N CYS A 35 -8.67 -24.48 6.09
CA CYS A 35 -7.66 -23.88 5.21
C CYS A 35 -6.93 -24.93 4.36
N THR A 36 -6.68 -26.13 4.91
CA THR A 36 -6.11 -27.25 4.15
C THR A 36 -7.08 -27.77 3.08
N GLY A 37 -8.38 -27.81 3.39
CA GLY A 37 -9.43 -28.11 2.41
C GLY A 37 -9.45 -27.09 1.27
N VAL A 38 -9.36 -25.78 1.59
CA VAL A 38 -9.26 -24.71 0.58
C VAL A 38 -8.03 -24.89 -0.30
N ALA A 39 -6.86 -25.18 0.27
CA ALA A 39 -5.65 -25.46 -0.51
C ALA A 39 -5.89 -26.60 -1.52
N ALA A 40 -6.49 -27.70 -1.07
CA ALA A 40 -6.82 -28.83 -1.94
C ALA A 40 -7.79 -28.45 -3.08
N THR A 41 -8.81 -27.63 -2.79
CA THR A 41 -9.75 -27.18 -3.83
C THR A 41 -9.11 -26.29 -4.90
N LEU A 42 -8.04 -25.57 -4.52
CA LEU A 42 -7.24 -24.75 -5.44
C LEU A 42 -6.15 -25.56 -6.17
N GLY A 43 -6.08 -26.88 -5.95
CA GLY A 43 -5.03 -27.75 -6.51
C GLY A 43 -3.66 -27.52 -5.88
N LEU A 44 -3.60 -26.90 -4.70
CA LEU A 44 -2.38 -26.62 -3.97
C LEU A 44 -2.04 -27.77 -3.02
N SER A 45 -0.76 -27.87 -2.65
CA SER A 45 -0.29 -28.84 -1.65
C SER A 45 -0.99 -28.62 -0.31
N SER A 46 -1.26 -29.71 0.43
CA SER A 46 -1.81 -29.65 1.79
C SER A 46 -0.92 -28.87 2.77
N LEU A 47 0.38 -28.76 2.47
CA LEU A 47 1.34 -27.93 3.20
C LEU A 47 1.07 -26.42 3.09
N MET A 48 0.20 -25.99 2.17
CA MET A 48 -0.21 -24.58 2.05
C MET A 48 -1.34 -24.20 2.99
N GLY A 49 -2.02 -25.16 3.64
CA GLY A 49 -3.08 -24.90 4.61
C GLY A 49 -2.69 -23.94 5.73
N PRO A 50 -1.54 -24.12 6.41
CA PRO A 50 -1.04 -23.17 7.39
C PRO A 50 -0.75 -21.77 6.85
N ARG A 51 -0.24 -21.64 5.61
CA ARG A 51 -0.02 -20.33 4.98
C ARG A 51 -1.32 -19.61 4.67
N ILE A 52 -2.34 -20.33 4.23
CA ILE A 52 -3.69 -19.78 4.03
C ILE A 52 -4.28 -19.32 5.37
N ALA A 53 -4.10 -20.11 6.43
CA ALA A 53 -4.56 -19.74 7.77
C ALA A 53 -3.86 -18.48 8.30
N ALA A 54 -2.55 -18.36 8.11
CA ALA A 54 -1.78 -17.17 8.48
C ALA A 54 -2.22 -15.94 7.69
N ALA A 55 -2.37 -16.06 6.36
CA ALA A 55 -2.84 -14.96 5.53
C ALA A 55 -4.28 -14.51 5.89
N ALA A 56 -5.16 -15.45 6.23
CA ALA A 56 -6.54 -15.17 6.62
C ALA A 56 -6.69 -14.48 7.99
N THR A 57 -5.65 -14.54 8.82
CA THR A 57 -5.64 -13.96 10.18
C THR A 57 -4.67 -12.78 10.31
N ALA A 58 -3.94 -12.45 9.24
CA ALA A 58 -3.01 -11.34 9.22
C ALA A 58 -3.74 -10.00 9.49
N ALA A 59 -3.09 -9.14 10.27
CA ALA A 59 -3.58 -7.78 10.49
C ALA A 59 -3.68 -7.03 9.15
N ALA A 60 -4.65 -6.15 9.05
CA ALA A 60 -4.78 -5.28 7.88
C ALA A 60 -3.52 -4.44 7.72
N ARG A 61 -2.94 -4.47 6.51
CA ARG A 61 -1.75 -3.68 6.17
C ARG A 61 -2.09 -2.18 6.15
N PRO A 62 -1.22 -1.29 6.64
CA PRO A 62 -1.46 0.14 6.61
C PRO A 62 -1.71 0.65 5.19
N PRO A 63 -2.81 1.39 4.95
CA PRO A 63 -3.13 1.93 3.64
C PRO A 63 -2.25 3.13 3.28
N VAL A 64 -1.80 3.18 2.04
CA VAL A 64 -0.95 4.23 1.48
C VAL A 64 -1.55 4.76 0.19
N ILE A 65 -1.72 6.08 0.12
CA ILE A 65 -2.12 6.80 -1.09
C ILE A 65 -0.92 7.63 -1.55
N TRP A 66 -0.44 7.37 -2.76
CA TRP A 66 0.71 8.06 -3.36
C TRP A 66 0.25 8.95 -4.52
N LEU A 67 0.41 10.27 -4.36
CA LEU A 67 0.06 11.26 -5.38
C LEU A 67 1.31 11.75 -6.12
N SER A 68 1.18 11.82 -7.44
CA SER A 68 2.18 12.34 -8.38
C SER A 68 1.81 13.78 -8.78
N ALA A 69 2.70 14.74 -8.54
CA ALA A 69 2.50 16.15 -8.88
C ALA A 69 3.35 16.61 -10.09
N GLN A 70 4.40 17.39 -9.87
CA GLN A 70 5.40 17.69 -10.91
C GLN A 70 6.66 16.86 -10.63
N GLU A 71 6.52 15.57 -10.85
CA GLU A 71 7.57 14.58 -10.64
C GLU A 71 8.25 14.17 -11.94
N CYS A 72 9.39 13.50 -11.80
CA CYS A 72 10.07 12.80 -12.89
C CYS A 72 9.97 11.27 -12.74
N THR A 73 9.15 10.80 -11.80
CA THR A 73 8.97 9.38 -11.41
C THR A 73 10.23 8.76 -10.79
N GLY A 74 11.31 9.53 -10.61
CA GLY A 74 12.56 9.06 -10.02
C GLY A 74 12.40 8.57 -8.58
N CYS A 75 11.49 9.15 -7.79
CA CYS A 75 11.24 8.69 -6.42
C CYS A 75 10.53 7.32 -6.42
N THR A 76 9.55 7.10 -7.31
CA THR A 76 8.96 5.77 -7.52
C THR A 76 10.01 4.77 -8.01
N GLU A 77 10.81 5.14 -9.01
CA GLU A 77 11.87 4.28 -9.56
C GLU A 77 12.92 3.88 -8.51
N SER A 78 13.12 4.71 -7.47
CA SER A 78 13.99 4.37 -6.35
C SER A 78 13.49 3.16 -5.55
N LEU A 79 12.16 2.93 -5.48
CA LEU A 79 11.58 1.75 -4.83
C LEU A 79 12.01 0.45 -5.53
N LEU A 80 12.15 0.48 -6.86
CA LEU A 80 12.62 -0.70 -7.63
C LEU A 80 14.08 -1.08 -7.32
N ARG A 81 14.84 -0.19 -6.67
CA ARG A 81 16.23 -0.42 -6.24
C ARG A 81 16.33 -0.65 -4.73
N ALA A 82 15.21 -0.66 -4.00
CA ALA A 82 15.21 -0.97 -2.58
C ALA A 82 15.49 -2.47 -2.35
N TYR A 83 16.28 -2.78 -1.32
CA TYR A 83 16.63 -4.15 -0.95
C TYR A 83 16.08 -4.58 0.43
N HIS A 84 15.72 -3.63 1.28
CA HIS A 84 15.25 -3.89 2.65
C HIS A 84 14.16 -2.88 3.07
N PRO A 85 12.87 -3.11 2.72
CA PRO A 85 12.35 -4.21 1.91
C PRO A 85 12.57 -4.02 0.40
N THR A 86 12.39 -5.08 -0.39
CA THR A 86 12.18 -4.98 -1.84
C THR A 86 10.78 -4.45 -2.14
N VAL A 87 10.53 -3.97 -3.37
CA VAL A 87 9.24 -3.38 -3.74
C VAL A 87 8.08 -4.37 -3.62
N GLU A 88 8.29 -5.64 -3.98
CA GLU A 88 7.28 -6.69 -3.87
C GLU A 88 6.93 -6.99 -2.40
N THR A 89 7.92 -7.09 -1.51
CA THR A 89 7.68 -7.27 -0.07
C THR A 89 6.99 -6.04 0.52
N LEU A 90 7.36 -4.83 0.08
CA LEU A 90 6.71 -3.61 0.51
C LEU A 90 5.20 -3.64 0.20
N ILE A 91 4.84 -3.87 -1.07
CA ILE A 91 3.44 -3.77 -1.52
C ILE A 91 2.59 -5.02 -1.28
N LEU A 92 3.18 -6.17 -0.97
CA LEU A 92 2.46 -7.43 -0.71
C LEU A 92 2.39 -7.76 0.79
N ASP A 93 3.43 -7.42 1.56
CA ASP A 93 3.54 -7.87 2.95
C ASP A 93 3.45 -6.72 3.95
N MET A 94 3.95 -5.51 3.60
CA MET A 94 4.09 -4.43 4.58
C MET A 94 2.98 -3.36 4.52
N ILE A 95 2.61 -2.89 3.33
CA ILE A 95 1.61 -1.82 3.15
C ILE A 95 0.56 -2.21 2.12
N SER A 96 -0.64 -1.66 2.24
CA SER A 96 -1.62 -1.65 1.15
C SER A 96 -1.42 -0.40 0.32
N LEU A 97 -0.76 -0.52 -0.83
CA LEU A 97 -0.60 0.60 -1.76
C LEU A 97 -1.89 0.79 -2.56
N ASP A 98 -2.83 1.53 -1.97
CA ASP A 98 -4.20 1.67 -2.47
C ASP A 98 -4.27 2.59 -3.70
N TYR A 99 -3.34 3.52 -3.85
CA TYR A 99 -3.27 4.36 -5.05
C TYR A 99 -1.83 4.73 -5.36
N HIS A 100 -1.41 4.45 -6.59
CA HIS A 100 -0.15 4.90 -7.18
C HIS A 100 -0.27 4.81 -8.70
N GLU A 101 -0.31 5.94 -9.42
CA GLU A 101 -0.64 5.98 -10.87
C GLU A 101 0.22 5.04 -11.73
N ALA A 102 1.53 4.96 -11.46
CA ALA A 102 2.44 4.08 -12.20
C ALA A 102 2.24 2.57 -11.96
N LEU A 103 1.58 2.17 -10.86
CA LEU A 103 1.46 0.76 -10.45
C LEU A 103 0.00 0.26 -10.39
N CYS A 104 -0.97 1.18 -10.38
CA CYS A 104 -2.38 0.85 -10.42
C CYS A 104 -2.74 0.04 -11.67
N ALA A 105 -3.46 -1.06 -11.49
CA ALA A 105 -4.01 -1.83 -12.62
C ALA A 105 -5.21 -1.12 -13.27
N GLY A 106 -6.00 -0.38 -12.49
CA GLY A 106 -7.11 0.44 -12.99
C GLY A 106 -6.63 1.80 -13.50
N ALA A 107 -7.39 2.42 -14.41
CA ALA A 107 -7.08 3.72 -14.99
C ALA A 107 -8.30 4.65 -15.05
N GLY A 108 -8.06 5.94 -15.24
CA GLY A 108 -9.10 6.96 -15.39
C GLY A 108 -10.12 6.91 -14.25
N HIS A 109 -11.40 6.81 -14.59
CA HIS A 109 -12.49 6.77 -13.60
C HIS A 109 -12.38 5.62 -12.59
N GLN A 110 -11.83 4.47 -12.98
CA GLN A 110 -11.69 3.33 -12.07
C GLN A 110 -10.64 3.62 -10.98
N ALA A 111 -9.49 4.18 -11.37
CA ALA A 111 -8.44 4.57 -10.44
C ALA A 111 -8.94 5.66 -9.47
N GLU A 112 -9.59 6.71 -10.00
CA GLU A 112 -10.12 7.80 -9.16
C GLU A 112 -11.24 7.34 -8.22
N ALA A 113 -12.14 6.48 -8.70
CA ALA A 113 -13.18 5.91 -7.84
C ALA A 113 -12.58 5.06 -6.72
N TYR A 114 -11.53 4.28 -7.00
CA TYR A 114 -10.85 3.48 -6.00
C TYR A 114 -10.08 4.36 -4.99
N ARG A 115 -9.39 5.42 -5.44
CA ARG A 115 -8.74 6.42 -4.57
C ARG A 115 -9.75 7.01 -3.58
N ALA A 116 -10.87 7.52 -4.09
CA ALA A 116 -11.91 8.12 -3.28
C ALA A 116 -12.54 7.12 -2.29
N LYS A 117 -12.72 5.86 -2.73
CA LYS A 117 -13.20 4.77 -1.87
C LYS A 117 -12.22 4.47 -0.75
N SER A 118 -10.93 4.24 -1.05
CA SER A 118 -9.91 3.96 -0.04
C SER A 118 -9.79 5.11 0.96
N MET A 119 -9.74 6.36 0.48
CA MET A 119 -9.67 7.54 1.33
C MET A 119 -10.84 7.60 2.32
N LYS A 120 -12.05 7.27 1.88
CA LYS A 120 -13.25 7.22 2.74
C LYS A 120 -13.21 6.07 3.75
N GLU A 121 -12.83 4.86 3.32
CA GLU A 121 -12.79 3.67 4.17
C GLU A 121 -11.67 3.75 5.23
N ASN A 122 -10.60 4.48 4.91
CA ASN A 122 -9.40 4.60 5.74
C ASN A 122 -9.19 5.99 6.35
N TRP A 123 -10.23 6.83 6.43
CA TRP A 123 -10.13 8.20 6.96
C TRP A 123 -9.46 8.23 8.35
N GLY A 124 -8.42 9.06 8.48
CA GLY A 124 -7.61 9.20 9.68
C GLY A 124 -6.63 8.03 9.94
N LYS A 125 -6.47 7.10 8.99
CA LYS A 125 -5.63 5.90 9.13
C LYS A 125 -4.60 5.71 8.01
N PHE A 126 -4.81 6.27 6.83
CA PHE A 126 -3.88 6.11 5.71
C PHE A 126 -2.71 7.08 5.76
N VAL A 127 -1.59 6.69 5.15
CA VAL A 127 -0.45 7.57 4.90
C VAL A 127 -0.59 8.17 3.51
N LEU A 128 -0.48 9.49 3.41
CA LEU A 128 -0.35 10.19 2.14
C LEU A 128 1.13 10.36 1.80
N VAL A 129 1.55 9.91 0.63
CA VAL A 129 2.86 10.19 0.04
C VAL A 129 2.66 11.13 -1.15
N VAL A 130 3.47 12.19 -1.24
CA VAL A 130 3.48 13.12 -2.37
C VAL A 130 4.88 13.15 -2.99
N ASP A 131 4.96 12.88 -4.29
CA ASP A 131 6.15 13.09 -5.13
C ASP A 131 5.91 14.26 -6.08
N GLY A 132 6.96 15.01 -6.37
CA GLY A 132 6.92 16.18 -7.26
C GLY A 132 6.51 17.48 -6.57
N SER A 133 6.86 18.62 -7.19
CA SER A 133 6.48 19.94 -6.70
C SER A 133 5.01 20.25 -7.02
N ILE A 134 4.39 21.13 -6.22
CA ILE A 134 2.99 21.53 -6.42
C ILE A 134 2.96 22.91 -7.07
N PRO A 135 2.54 23.04 -8.35
CA PRO A 135 2.48 24.34 -9.00
C PRO A 135 1.29 25.13 -8.45
N THR A 136 1.54 26.35 -7.96
CA THR A 136 0.49 27.21 -7.38
C THR A 136 0.13 28.41 -8.25
N LYS A 137 0.99 28.77 -9.21
CA LYS A 137 0.76 29.90 -10.12
C LYS A 137 -0.49 29.66 -10.98
N ASN A 138 -1.21 30.74 -11.30
CA ASN A 138 -2.41 30.72 -12.15
C ASN A 138 -3.49 29.71 -11.71
N GLY A 139 -3.67 29.53 -10.40
CA GLY A 139 -4.65 28.59 -9.87
C GLY A 139 -4.24 27.12 -9.99
N GLY A 140 -2.95 26.82 -10.21
CA GLY A 140 -2.41 25.47 -10.21
C GLY A 140 -2.60 24.68 -11.52
N VAL A 141 -3.01 25.35 -12.60
CA VAL A 141 -3.31 24.72 -13.90
C VAL A 141 -2.12 24.03 -14.58
N TYR A 142 -0.91 24.19 -14.06
CA TYR A 142 0.31 23.59 -14.62
C TYR A 142 0.48 22.10 -14.28
N CYS A 143 -0.33 21.56 -13.37
CA CYS A 143 -0.49 20.12 -13.21
C CYS A 143 -1.97 19.80 -12.93
N MET A 144 -2.61 19.14 -13.90
CA MET A 144 -4.03 18.82 -13.89
C MET A 144 -4.22 17.32 -14.02
N VAL A 145 -4.85 16.70 -13.01
CA VAL A 145 -5.18 15.27 -13.01
C VAL A 145 -6.68 15.12 -12.90
N ALA A 146 -7.27 14.29 -13.77
CA ALA A 146 -8.72 14.09 -13.85
C ALA A 146 -9.54 15.40 -13.96
N GLY A 147 -8.97 16.43 -14.62
CA GLY A 147 -9.62 17.73 -14.80
C GLY A 147 -9.56 18.67 -13.58
N LYS A 148 -8.82 18.31 -12.52
CA LYS A 148 -8.61 19.15 -11.33
C LYS A 148 -7.14 19.54 -11.15
N PRO A 149 -6.83 20.74 -10.65
CA PRO A 149 -5.47 21.07 -10.23
C PRO A 149 -4.99 20.08 -9.17
N ILE A 150 -3.77 19.56 -9.31
CA ILE A 150 -3.22 18.60 -8.34
C ILE A 150 -3.16 19.17 -6.92
N LEU A 151 -3.01 20.50 -6.80
CA LEU A 151 -3.07 21.24 -5.54
C LEU A 151 -4.37 20.95 -4.76
N GLU A 152 -5.51 20.86 -5.45
CA GLU A 152 -6.80 20.55 -4.83
C GLU A 152 -6.85 19.11 -4.34
N THR A 153 -6.44 18.16 -5.19
CA THR A 153 -6.40 16.72 -4.84
C THR A 153 -5.48 16.45 -3.65
N VAL A 154 -4.31 17.10 -3.58
CA VAL A 154 -3.39 16.97 -2.45
C VAL A 154 -4.02 17.51 -1.17
N ARG A 155 -4.69 18.67 -1.22
CA ARG A 155 -5.39 19.22 -0.05
C ARG A 155 -6.53 18.32 0.42
N GLU A 156 -7.39 17.89 -0.51
CA GLU A 156 -8.51 16.97 -0.25
C GLU A 156 -8.02 15.67 0.40
N THR A 157 -6.93 15.10 -0.11
CA THR A 157 -6.38 13.85 0.40
C THR A 157 -5.66 14.05 1.74
N ALA A 158 -5.02 15.20 1.96
CA ALA A 158 -4.34 15.52 3.21
C ALA A 158 -5.29 15.64 4.40
N GLU A 159 -6.54 16.07 4.21
CA GLU A 159 -7.54 16.20 5.28
C GLU A 159 -7.83 14.86 5.99
N GLY A 160 -7.77 13.75 5.25
CA GLY A 160 -8.03 12.42 5.77
C GLY A 160 -6.79 11.62 6.18
N ALA A 161 -5.58 12.16 6.00
CA ALA A 161 -4.34 11.43 6.20
C ALA A 161 -3.97 11.35 7.70
N ALA A 162 -3.51 10.16 8.15
CA ALA A 162 -2.92 9.98 9.47
C ALA A 162 -1.50 10.57 9.55
N ALA A 163 -0.77 10.48 8.44
CA ALA A 163 0.56 11.05 8.27
C ALA A 163 0.77 11.44 6.80
N ILE A 164 1.62 12.43 6.56
CA ILE A 164 1.92 12.96 5.23
C ILE A 164 3.44 12.94 5.03
N ILE A 165 3.89 12.37 3.93
CA ILE A 165 5.31 12.28 3.54
C ILE A 165 5.50 13.01 2.21
N ALA A 166 6.38 14.00 2.20
CA ALA A 166 6.90 14.59 0.98
C ALA A 166 8.19 13.85 0.59
N ILE A 167 8.15 13.06 -0.50
CA ILE A 167 9.30 12.29 -0.96
C ILE A 167 10.03 13.03 -2.09
N GLY A 168 11.35 13.13 -1.97
CA GLY A 168 12.19 13.81 -2.94
C GLY A 168 12.25 15.33 -2.77
N SER A 169 13.29 15.92 -3.33
CA SER A 169 13.57 17.37 -3.24
C SER A 169 12.42 18.23 -3.80
N CYS A 170 11.77 17.77 -4.88
CA CYS A 170 10.66 18.48 -5.50
C CYS A 170 9.47 18.67 -4.56
N ALA A 171 9.03 17.60 -3.89
CA ALA A 171 7.93 17.66 -2.93
C ALA A 171 8.35 18.34 -1.61
N SER A 172 9.60 18.13 -1.17
CA SER A 172 10.08 18.61 0.13
C SER A 172 10.28 20.12 0.18
N TRP A 173 10.85 20.71 -0.87
CA TRP A 173 11.22 22.14 -0.88
C TRP A 173 11.13 22.81 -2.26
N GLY A 174 10.58 22.12 -3.26
CA GLY A 174 10.33 22.66 -4.60
C GLY A 174 11.24 22.07 -5.68
N GLY A 175 12.49 21.71 -5.36
CA GLY A 175 13.41 21.03 -6.27
C GLY A 175 13.68 21.78 -7.58
N VAL A 176 14.10 21.02 -8.61
CA VAL A 176 14.43 21.58 -9.93
C VAL A 176 13.26 22.33 -10.62
N PRO A 177 11.98 21.93 -10.48
CA PRO A 177 10.88 22.70 -11.08
C PRO A 177 10.69 24.09 -10.46
N SER A 178 11.26 24.34 -9.28
CA SER A 178 11.16 25.62 -8.57
C SER A 178 12.43 26.48 -8.67
N SER A 179 13.43 26.05 -9.46
CA SER A 179 14.62 26.85 -9.73
C SER A 179 14.27 28.11 -10.53
N ASP A 180 15.06 29.17 -10.35
CA ASP A 180 14.95 30.39 -11.16
C ASP A 180 15.16 30.08 -12.66
N PRO A 181 14.41 30.78 -13.56
CA PRO A 181 14.48 30.57 -15.00
C PRO A 181 15.77 31.06 -15.65
#